data_AF-A0A7X6NKR1-F1
#
_entry.id   AF-A0A7X6NKR1-F1
#
_cell.length_a   1.000
_cell.length_b   1.000
_cell.length_c   1.000
_cell.angle_alpha   90.00
_cell.angle_beta   90.00
_cell.angle_gamma   90.00
#
_symmetry.space_group_name_H-M   'P 1'
#
loop_
_entity.id
_entity.type
_entity.pdbx_description
1 polymer ?
#
loop_
_entity_poly.entity_id
_entity_poly.type
_entity_poly.pdbx_seq_one_letter_code
_entity_poly.pdbx_strand_id
1 'polypeptide(L)' 'MKATTRKLIDLPDITLKALQLRATTNGLSLKRYMEDVLIKKSKEHLTDEQLYELMLMMYPDGQEKATEKAKKAFEDMLET' A
#
# COMPACT_ATOMS: atom_id res chain seq x y z
N MET A 1 -19.53 -1.72 9.04
CA MET A 1 -18.23 -1.05 9.30
C MET A 1 -17.18 -1.75 8.47
N LYS A 2 -16.24 -1.03 7.83
CA LYS A 2 -15.14 -1.67 7.08
C LYS A 2 -14.24 -2.46 8.05
N ALA A 3 -13.71 -3.60 7.61
CA ALA A 3 -12.73 -4.35 8.39
C ALA A 3 -11.49 -3.46 8.63
N THR A 4 -10.97 -3.46 9.85
CA THR A 4 -9.76 -2.71 10.21
C THR A 4 -8.75 -3.65 10.83
N THR A 5 -7.47 -3.46 10.50
CA THR A 5 -6.36 -4.21 11.10
C THR A 5 -5.59 -3.29 12.03
N ARG A 6 -5.38 -3.69 13.28
CA ARG A 6 -4.57 -2.93 14.24
C ARG A 6 -3.08 -3.13 13.91
N LYS A 7 -2.33 -2.03 13.91
CA LYS A 7 -0.86 -2.03 13.76
C LYS A 7 -0.24 -1.30 14.95
N LEU A 8 0.82 -1.88 15.50
CA LEU A 8 1.68 -1.24 16.48
C LEU A 8 2.84 -0.58 15.71
N ILE A 9 3.15 0.67 16.05
CA ILE A 9 4.22 1.43 15.42
C ILE A 9 5.03 2.14 16.49
N ASP A 10 6.34 2.13 16.35
CA ASP A 10 7.25 2.89 17.19
C ASP A 10 7.58 4.21 16.48
N LEU A 11 7.47 5.32 17.21
CA LEU A 11 7.74 6.66 16.69
C LEU A 11 8.68 7.40 17.65
N PRO A 12 9.67 8.15 17.14
CA PRO A 12 10.47 9.02 17.98
C PRO A 12 9.58 10.04 18.74
N ASP A 13 9.93 10.33 19.99
CA ASP A 13 9.17 11.25 20.85
C ASP A 13 8.89 12.61 20.21
N ILE A 14 9.89 13.17 19.52
CA ILE A 14 9.76 14.45 18.84
C ILE A 14 8.71 14.41 17.72
N THR A 15 8.64 13.29 17.00
CA THR A 15 7.64 13.03 15.96
C THR A 15 6.25 12.95 16.58
N LEU A 16 6.12 12.25 17.71
CA LEU A 16 4.84 12.11 18.41
C LEU A 16 4.30 13.46 18.88
N LYS A 17 5.17 14.32 19.45
CA LYS A 17 4.79 15.68 19.89
C LYS A 17 4.35 16.55 18.71
N ALA A 18 5.05 16.49 17.59
CA ALA A 18 4.68 17.23 16.38
C ALA A 18 3.32 16.78 15.83
N LEU A 19 3.04 15.47 15.82
CA LEU A 19 1.74 14.93 15.41
C LEU A 19 0.61 15.32 16.36
N GLN A 20 0.87 15.35 17.68
CA GLN A 20 -0.10 15.81 18.67
C GLN A 20 -0.49 17.28 18.44
N LEU A 21 0.50 18.16 18.26
CA LEU A 21 0.23 19.57 17.97
C LEU A 21 -0.66 19.73 16.74
N ARG A 22 -0.31 19.04 15.64
CA ARG A 22 -1.12 19.05 14.41
C ARG A 22 -2.53 18.53 14.62
N ALA A 23 -2.69 17.44 15.38
CA ALA A 23 -4.01 16.89 15.69
C ALA A 23 -4.87 17.91 16.46
N THR A 24 -4.31 18.54 17.49
CA THR A 24 -5.00 19.58 18.27
C THR A 24 -5.38 20.79 17.40
N THR A 25 -4.48 21.26 16.53
CA THR A 25 -4.78 22.36 15.59
C THR A 25 -5.94 22.02 14.64
N ASN A 26 -6.13 20.74 14.30
CA ASN A 26 -7.23 20.27 13.44
C ASN A 26 -8.48 19.88 14.25
N GLY A 27 -8.50 20.03 15.57
CA GLY A 27 -9.62 19.61 16.43
C GLY A 27 -9.82 18.08 16.46
N LEU A 28 -8.77 17.31 16.19
CA LEU A 28 -8.81 15.85 16.12
C LEU A 28 -8.02 15.21 17.27
N SER A 29 -8.41 13.98 17.64
CA SER A 29 -7.54 13.16 18.48
C SER A 29 -6.31 12.70 17.70
N LEU A 30 -5.19 12.47 18.39
CA LEU A 30 -3.94 12.00 17.78
C LEU A 30 -4.18 10.74 16.92
N LYS A 31 -4.94 9.76 17.45
CA LYS A 31 -5.28 8.54 16.73
C LYS A 31 -6.02 8.84 15.43
N ARG A 32 -7.07 9.66 15.48
CA ARG A 32 -7.88 9.97 14.29
C ARG A 32 -7.05 10.72 13.24
N TYR A 33 -6.24 11.67 13.69
CA TYR A 33 -5.32 12.41 12.82
C TYR A 33 -4.33 11.48 12.11
N MET A 34 -3.70 10.55 12.84
CA MET A 34 -2.78 9.57 12.27
C MET A 34 -3.47 8.64 11.26
N GLU A 35 -4.68 8.16 11.57
CA GLU A 35 -5.47 7.34 10.64
C GLU A 35 -5.79 8.12 9.35
N ASP A 36 -6.20 9.38 9.44
CA ASP A 36 -6.50 10.20 8.26
C ASP A 36 -5.26 10.48 7.41
N VAL A 37 -4.11 10.77 8.03
CA VAL A 37 -2.84 10.95 7.31
C VAL A 37 -2.46 9.67 6.55
N LEU A 38 -2.53 8.51 7.22
CA LEU A 38 -2.18 7.23 6.60
C LEU A 38 -3.15 6.85 5.48
N ILE A 39 -4.46 7.03 5.68
CA ILE A 39 -5.49 6.75 4.65
C ILE A 39 -5.35 7.70 3.46
N LYS A 40 -5.00 8.97 3.70
CA LYS A 40 -4.76 9.92 2.62
C LYS A 40 -3.52 9.51 1.83
N LYS A 41 -2.43 9.18 2.53
CA LYS A 41 -1.16 8.76 1.93
C LYS A 41 -1.32 7.49 1.09
N SER A 42 -2.15 6.54 1.53
CA SER A 42 -2.41 5.29 0.81
C SER A 42 -3.23 5.47 -0.48
N LYS A 43 -3.77 6.67 -0.76
CA LYS A 43 -4.51 6.99 -1.98
C LYS A 43 -3.69 7.82 -2.97
N GLU A 44 -2.48 8.24 -2.59
CA GLU A 44 -1.59 8.92 -3.51
C GLU A 44 -1.17 7.97 -4.64
N HIS A 45 -1.00 8.50 -5.84
CA HIS A 45 -0.56 7.71 -6.98
C HIS A 45 0.83 7.15 -6.72
N LEU A 46 0.98 5.84 -6.87
CA LEU A 46 2.28 5.19 -6.92
C LEU A 46 2.91 5.44 -8.29
N THR A 47 4.23 5.57 -8.31
CA THR A 47 5.01 5.45 -9.55
C THR A 47 4.87 4.03 -10.10
N ASP A 48 5.13 3.85 -11.40
CA ASP A 48 5.05 2.53 -12.04
C ASP A 48 6.00 1.53 -11.35
N GLU A 49 7.19 1.97 -10.96
CA GLU A 49 8.15 1.15 -10.21
C GLU A 49 7.61 0.72 -8.85
N GLN A 50 7.04 1.64 -8.07
CA GLN A 50 6.46 1.35 -6.75
C GLN A 50 5.22 0.45 -6.86
N LEU A 51 4.42 0.64 -7.91
CA LEU A 51 3.27 -0.20 -8.20
C LEU A 51 3.74 -1.63 -8.52
N TYR A 52 4.77 -1.78 -9.35
CA TYR A 52 5.34 -3.07 -9.70
C TYR A 52 5.89 -3.80 -8.46
N GLU A 53 6.65 -3.12 -7.59
CA GLU A 53 7.13 -3.69 -6.33
C GLU A 53 5.98 -4.17 -5.44
N LEU A 54 4.91 -3.37 -5.31
CA LEU A 54 3.73 -3.75 -4.55
C LEU A 54 3.05 -4.99 -5.13
N MET A 55 2.93 -5.07 -6.47
CA MET A 55 2.36 -6.23 -7.14
C MET A 55 3.18 -7.49 -6.90
N LEU A 56 4.52 -7.39 -6.90
CA LEU A 56 5.40 -8.52 -6.57
C LEU A 56 5.22 -9.00 -5.12
N MET A 57 5.04 -8.07 -4.16
CA MET A 57 4.81 -8.44 -2.76
C MET A 57 3.44 -9.08 -2.54
N MET A 58 2.41 -8.63 -3.26
CA MET A 58 1.04 -9.12 -3.11
C MET A 58 0.75 -10.39 -3.92
N TYR A 59 1.42 -10.54 -5.06
CA TYR A 59 1.22 -11.62 -6.01
C TYR A 59 2.57 -12.25 -6.37
N PRO A 60 3.16 -13.06 -5.46
CA PRO A 60 4.45 -13.70 -5.70
C PRO A 60 4.44 -14.62 -6.93
N ASP A 61 3.28 -15.14 -7.31
CA ASP A 61 3.06 -15.95 -8.52
C ASP A 61 3.45 -15.19 -9.82
N GLY A 62 3.45 -13.85 -9.79
CA GLY A 62 3.93 -13.03 -10.91
C GLY A 62 5.44 -13.14 -11.17
N GLN A 63 6.20 -13.76 -10.26
CA GLN A 63 7.60 -14.11 -10.44
C GLN A 63 7.80 -15.50 -11.04
N GLU A 64 6.75 -16.31 -11.12
CA GLU A 64 6.84 -17.63 -11.74
C GLU A 64 6.89 -17.48 -13.26
N LYS A 65 7.94 -18.03 -13.87
CA LYS A 65 8.04 -18.10 -15.32
C LYS A 65 6.85 -18.90 -15.85
N ALA A 66 6.17 -18.35 -16.85
CA ALA A 66 5.10 -19.06 -17.54
C ALA A 66 5.60 -20.44 -18.00
N THR A 67 4.81 -21.47 -17.72
CA THR A 67 5.11 -22.84 -18.20
C THR A 67 5.10 -22.87 -19.72
N GLU A 68 5.83 -23.82 -20.32
CA GLU A 68 5.86 -23.97 -21.79
C GLU A 68 4.45 -24.16 -22.39
N LYS A 69 3.54 -24.80 -21.64
CA LYS A 69 2.13 -24.93 -22.04
C LYS A 69 1.40 -23.58 -22.07
N ALA A 70 1.63 -22.73 -21.08
CA ALA A 70 1.03 -21.40 -21.02
C ALA A 70 1.58 -20.47 -22.10
N LYS A 71 2.88 -20.57 -22.41
CA LYS A 71 3.50 -19.83 -23.52
C LYS A 71 2.87 -20.21 -24.86
N LYS A 72 2.79 -21.51 -25.16
CA LYS A 72 2.21 -21.99 -26.41
C LYS A 72 0.76 -21.55 -26.60
N ALA A 73 -0.04 -21.60 -25.54
CA ALA A 73 -1.43 -21.13 -25.58
C ALA A 73 -1.55 -19.61 -25.83
N PHE A 74 -0.58 -18.81 -25.37
CA PHE A 74 -0.53 -17.37 -25.64
C PHE A 74 -0.08 -17.08 -27.07
N GLU A 75 0.91 -17.80 -27.58
CA GLU A 75 1.36 -17.72 -28.98
C GLU A 75 0.21 -18.05 -29.95
N ASP A 76 -0.50 -19.16 -29.71
CA ASP A 76 -1.67 -19.57 -30.51
C ASP A 76 -2.79 -18.48 -30.51
N MET A 77 -2.96 -17.75 -29.41
CA MET A 77 -3.94 -16.65 -29.30
C MET A 77 -3.55 -15.43 -30.14
N LEU A 78 -2.25 -15.11 -30.27
CA LEU A 78 -1.78 -13.95 -31.04
C LEU A 78 -1.82 -14.18 -32.56
N GLU A 79 -1.86 -15.43 -32.99
CA GLU A 79 -1.95 -15.81 -34.41
C GLU A 79 -3.40 -15.85 -34.94
N THR A 80 -4.39 -15.55 -34.08
CA THR A 80 -5.82 -15.45 -34.43
C THR A 80 -6.28 -14.00 -34.55
#